data_AF-A0AAU3URN5-F1
#
_entry.id   AF-A0AAU3URN5-F1
#
_cell.length_a   1.000
_cell.length_b   1.000
_cell.length_c   1.000
_cell.angle_alpha   90.00
_cell.angle_beta   90.00
_cell.angle_gamma   90.00
#
_symmetry.space_group_name_H-M   'P 1'
#
loop_
_entity.id
_entity.type
_entity.pdbx_description
1 polymer ?
#
loop_
_entity_poly.entity_id
_entity_poly.type
_entity_poly.pdbx_seq_one_letter_code
_entity_poly.pdbx_strand_id
1 'polypeptide(L)'
;MARLLVTAVSTVGAAGLLSTIVPVAIWPGEAKLTAPLFCSPPTTQPMVVSDTFHDSEGTSTNYTLYCVGDRGTLTDEGYALPMLVLFAAHVLILTVLVTLTTLVGSIRRKRPSEARFAMDIEPSAREL
;
A
#
# COMPACT_ATOMS: atom_id res chain seq x y z
N MET A 1 4.39 24.40 -4.19
CA MET A 1 3.41 23.31 -3.94
C MET A 1 3.50 22.20 -4.98
N ALA A 2 3.47 22.52 -6.29
CA ALA A 2 3.56 21.51 -7.36
C ALA A 2 4.76 20.54 -7.24
N ARG A 3 5.97 21.04 -6.94
CA ARG A 3 7.16 20.19 -6.75
C ARG A 3 7.03 19.18 -5.61
N LEU A 4 6.39 19.58 -4.49
CA LEU A 4 6.17 18.69 -3.34
C LEU A 4 5.12 17.62 -3.64
N LEU A 5 4.06 17.98 -4.38
CA LEU A 5 3.04 17.04 -4.83
C LEU A 5 3.62 16.03 -5.82
N VAL A 6 4.43 16.49 -6.79
CA VAL A 6 5.08 15.61 -7.77
C VAL A 6 6.03 14.63 -7.08
N THR A 7 6.85 15.09 -6.12
CA THR A 7 7.73 14.19 -5.36
C THR A 7 6.94 13.23 -4.48
N ALA A 8 5.84 13.66 -3.86
CA ALA A 8 5.02 12.78 -3.04
C ALA A 8 4.36 11.69 -3.88
N VAL A 9 3.75 12.07 -5.02
CA VAL A 9 3.11 11.14 -5.95
C VAL A 9 4.13 10.17 -6.55
N SER A 10 5.31 10.66 -6.95
CA SER A 10 6.36 9.79 -7.52
C SER A 10 6.89 8.80 -6.49
N THR A 11 7.04 9.22 -5.22
CA THR A 11 7.55 8.35 -4.16
C THR A 11 6.51 7.32 -3.75
N VAL A 12 5.22 7.70 -3.67
CA VAL A 12 4.10 6.77 -3.41
C VAL A 12 3.98 5.77 -4.55
N GLY A 13 4.05 6.23 -5.80
CA GLY A 13 4.00 5.36 -6.97
C GLY A 13 5.17 4.38 -7.01
N ALA A 14 6.40 4.85 -6.81
CA ALA A 14 7.60 4.01 -6.80
C ALA A 14 7.60 3.01 -5.62
N ALA A 15 7.19 3.45 -4.43
CA ALA A 15 7.10 2.59 -3.25
C ALA A 15 5.99 1.54 -3.40
N GLY A 16 4.84 1.90 -4.01
CA GLY A 16 3.78 0.95 -4.34
C GLY A 16 4.19 -0.06 -5.40
N LEU A 17 4.93 0.38 -6.43
CA LEU A 17 5.47 -0.54 -7.44
C LEU A 17 6.47 -1.51 -6.81
N LEU A 18 7.44 -0.99 -6.03
CA LEU A 18 8.43 -1.80 -5.32
C LEU A 18 7.77 -2.73 -4.30
N SER A 19 6.73 -2.28 -3.59
CA SER A 19 5.99 -3.12 -2.64
C SER A 19 5.20 -4.23 -3.32
N THR A 20 4.93 -4.15 -4.63
CA THR A 20 4.32 -5.25 -5.40
C THR A 20 5.31 -6.14 -6.13
N ILE A 21 6.55 -5.69 -6.32
CA ILE A 21 7.63 -6.49 -6.93
C ILE A 21 8.38 -7.34 -5.88
N VAL A 22 8.58 -6.82 -4.66
CA VAL A 22 9.24 -7.55 -3.56
C VAL A 22 8.46 -8.79 -3.05
N PRO A 23 7.11 -8.84 -3.03
CA PRO A 23 6.35 -9.93 -2.43
C PRO A 23 6.06 -11.07 -3.41
N VAL A 24 6.80 -11.29 -4.49
CA VAL A 24 6.71 -12.57 -5.24
C VAL A 24 6.94 -13.78 -4.29
N ALA A 25 7.53 -13.57 -3.10
CA ALA A 25 7.60 -14.56 -2.01
C ALA A 25 6.50 -14.43 -0.91
N ILE A 26 5.84 -13.27 -0.75
CA ILE A 26 4.83 -12.98 0.31
C ILE A 26 3.39 -13.14 -0.20
N TRP A 27 3.23 -13.17 -1.53
CA TRP A 27 2.01 -13.26 -2.30
C TRP A 27 0.98 -14.31 -1.83
N PRO A 28 1.35 -15.54 -1.44
CA PRO A 28 0.37 -16.55 -1.07
C PRO A 28 -0.45 -16.19 0.18
N GLY A 29 0.15 -15.44 1.12
CA GLY A 29 -0.52 -15.02 2.35
C GLY A 29 -1.50 -13.87 2.10
N GLU A 30 -1.07 -12.86 1.36
CA GLU A 30 -1.90 -11.68 1.06
C GLU A 30 -3.03 -12.01 0.07
N ALA A 31 -2.77 -12.86 -0.93
CA ALA A 31 -3.80 -13.35 -1.84
C ALA A 31 -4.88 -14.14 -1.09
N LYS A 32 -4.52 -14.95 -0.07
CA LYS A 32 -5.51 -15.61 0.80
C LYS A 32 -6.35 -14.62 1.62
N LEU A 33 -5.77 -13.50 2.06
CA LEU A 33 -6.48 -12.46 2.82
C LEU A 33 -7.50 -11.72 1.95
N THR A 34 -7.18 -11.48 0.68
CA THR A 34 -8.09 -10.82 -0.26
C THR A 34 -9.03 -11.79 -0.97
N ALA A 35 -8.77 -13.09 -0.90
CA ALA A 35 -9.56 -14.10 -1.60
C ALA A 35 -11.07 -14.13 -1.30
N PRO A 36 -11.58 -13.74 -0.12
CA PRO A 36 -13.02 -13.60 0.10
C PRO A 36 -13.71 -12.57 -0.82
N LEU A 37 -12.94 -11.67 -1.47
CA LEU A 37 -13.47 -10.74 -2.47
C LEU A 37 -13.71 -11.41 -3.84
N PHE A 38 -13.11 -12.58 -4.07
CA PHE A 38 -13.13 -13.28 -5.36
C PHE A 38 -13.90 -14.61 -5.25
N CYS A 39 -13.63 -15.38 -4.20
CA CYS A 39 -14.28 -16.67 -3.96
C CYS A 39 -15.74 -16.48 -3.54
N SER A 40 -16.66 -16.84 -4.43
CA SER A 40 -18.11 -16.81 -4.22
C SER A 40 -18.69 -18.23 -4.10
N PRO A 41 -19.83 -18.44 -3.43
CA PRO A 41 -20.49 -19.74 -3.42
C PRO A 41 -20.72 -20.25 -4.85
N PRO A 42 -20.43 -21.54 -5.15
CA PRO A 42 -20.16 -22.65 -4.22
C PRO A 42 -18.67 -22.88 -3.87
N THR A 43 -17.75 -22.05 -4.36
CA THR A 43 -16.30 -22.20 -4.17
C THR A 43 -15.77 -21.11 -3.24
N THR A 44 -15.82 -21.35 -1.92
CA THR A 44 -15.51 -20.33 -0.90
C THR A 44 -14.15 -20.51 -0.24
N GLN A 45 -13.44 -21.61 -0.48
CA GLN A 45 -12.15 -21.89 0.16
C GLN A 45 -10.98 -21.45 -0.73
N PRO A 46 -10.16 -20.48 -0.31
CA PRO A 46 -9.08 -19.99 -1.14
C PRO A 46 -7.81 -20.84 -1.03
N MET A 47 -7.25 -21.17 -2.18
CA MET A 47 -6.03 -21.93 -2.36
C MET A 47 -5.11 -21.18 -3.31
N VAL A 48 -3.86 -20.93 -2.90
CA VAL A 48 -2.85 -20.35 -3.79
C VAL A 48 -1.86 -21.44 -4.13
N VAL A 49 -1.64 -21.67 -5.41
CA VAL A 49 -0.71 -22.69 -5.92
C VAL A 49 0.48 -21.99 -6.55
N SER A 50 1.68 -22.43 -6.22
CA SER A 50 2.90 -22.03 -6.91
C SER A 50 3.13 -22.95 -8.10
N ASP A 51 2.87 -22.46 -9.30
CA ASP A 51 3.13 -23.17 -10.55
C ASP A 51 4.55 -22.87 -11.03
N THR A 52 5.45 -23.82 -10.87
CA THR A 52 6.83 -23.70 -11.33
C THR A 52 6.99 -24.35 -12.70
N PHE A 53 7.19 -23.54 -13.73
CA PHE A 53 7.46 -23.99 -15.09
C PHE A 53 8.97 -24.05 -15.33
N HIS A 54 9.41 -25.12 -15.97
CA HIS A 54 10.78 -25.30 -16.43
C HIS A 54 10.77 -25.32 -17.95
N ASP A 55 11.25 -24.24 -18.56
CA ASP A 55 11.40 -24.13 -20.01
C ASP A 55 12.88 -23.94 -20.39
N SER A 56 13.17 -23.82 -21.68
CA SER A 56 14.53 -23.61 -22.17
C SER A 56 15.11 -22.24 -21.81
N GLU A 57 14.29 -21.30 -21.33
CA GLU A 57 14.70 -19.94 -20.92
C GLU A 57 14.94 -19.83 -19.40
N GLY A 58 14.42 -20.77 -18.61
CA GLY A 58 14.76 -20.92 -17.20
C GLY A 58 13.66 -21.56 -16.36
N THR A 59 13.79 -21.40 -15.04
CA THR A 59 12.75 -21.77 -14.08
C THR A 59 11.94 -20.52 -13.74
N SER A 60 10.66 -20.50 -14.12
CA SER A 60 9.73 -19.43 -13.76
C SER A 60 8.70 -19.95 -12.77
N THR A 61 8.47 -19.22 -11.68
CA THR A 61 7.43 -19.56 -10.69
C THR A 61 6.33 -18.52 -10.75
N ASN A 62 5.12 -18.97 -11.07
CA ASN A 62 3.90 -18.18 -11.02
C ASN A 62 3.05 -18.61 -9.82
N TYR A 63 2.17 -17.74 -9.34
CA TYR A 63 1.26 -18.04 -8.25
C TYR A 63 -0.18 -17.81 -8.70
N THR A 64 -1.00 -18.86 -8.67
CA THR A 64 -2.39 -18.79 -9.15
C THR A 64 -3.35 -18.94 -7.97
N LEU A 65 -4.38 -18.08 -7.92
CA LEU A 65 -5.46 -18.17 -6.93
C LEU A 65 -6.58 -19.07 -7.46
N TYR A 66 -6.86 -20.13 -6.70
CA TYR A 66 -7.97 -21.04 -6.92
C TYR A 66 -8.98 -20.94 -5.78
N CYS A 67 -10.26 -20.95 -6.14
CA CYS A 67 -11.35 -21.10 -5.19
C CYS A 67 -11.85 -22.55 -5.21
N VAL A 68 -11.89 -23.19 -4.05
CA VAL A 68 -12.25 -24.60 -3.86
C VAL A 68 -13.63 -24.71 -3.21
N GLY A 69 -14.44 -25.65 -3.69
CA GLY A 69 -15.77 -25.96 -3.13
C GLY A 69 -15.88 -27.40 -2.62
N ASP A 70 -17.01 -27.73 -1.98
CA ASP A 70 -17.22 -28.94 -1.15
C ASP A 70 -17.17 -30.31 -1.87
N ARG A 71 -16.77 -30.35 -3.14
CA ARG A 71 -16.56 -31.60 -3.91
C ARG A 71 -15.31 -31.58 -4.79
N GLY A 72 -14.31 -30.77 -4.43
CA GLY A 72 -13.11 -30.59 -5.25
C GLY A 72 -13.38 -29.80 -6.54
N THR A 73 -14.48 -29.05 -6.59
CA THR A 73 -14.72 -28.06 -7.64
C THR A 73 -13.69 -26.95 -7.49
N LEU A 74 -12.91 -26.71 -8.54
CA LEU A 74 -11.89 -25.66 -8.59
C LEU A 74 -12.35 -24.57 -9.56
N THR A 75 -12.29 -23.32 -9.13
CA THR A 75 -12.47 -22.14 -9.97
C THR A 75 -11.17 -21.37 -10.02
N ASP A 76 -10.69 -21.07 -11.22
CA ASP A 76 -9.48 -20.28 -11.45
C ASP A 76 -9.86 -18.80 -11.48
N GLU A 77 -9.41 -18.05 -10.47
CA GLU A 77 -9.59 -16.59 -10.40
C GLU A 77 -8.39 -15.83 -11.00
N GLY A 78 -7.36 -16.57 -11.40
CA GLY A 78 -6.17 -16.06 -12.07
C GLY A 78 -5.22 -15.26 -11.19
N TYR A 79 -4.15 -14.77 -11.82
CA TYR A 79 -3.11 -13.96 -11.17
C TYR A 79 -3.42 -12.45 -11.24
N ALA A 80 -3.88 -11.97 -12.40
CA ALA A 80 -3.91 -10.54 -12.71
C ALA A 80 -4.88 -9.72 -11.84
N LEU A 81 -6.07 -10.26 -11.58
CA LEU A 81 -7.12 -9.55 -10.86
C LEU A 81 -6.79 -9.42 -9.36
N PRO A 82 -6.36 -10.49 -8.65
CA PRO A 82 -5.82 -10.37 -7.30
C PRO A 82 -4.59 -9.43 -7.22
N MET A 83 -3.68 -9.48 -8.21
CA MET A 83 -2.54 -8.54 -8.32
C MET A 83 -2.99 -7.08 -8.31
N LEU A 84 -3.96 -6.74 -9.17
CA LEU A 84 -4.42 -5.37 -9.31
C LEU A 84 -5.10 -4.87 -8.04
N VAL A 85 -5.89 -5.71 -7.37
CA VAL A 85 -6.53 -5.35 -6.10
C VAL A 85 -5.50 -5.12 -5.00
N LEU A 86 -4.49 -5.99 -4.90
CA LEU A 86 -3.40 -5.81 -3.93
C LEU A 86 -2.58 -4.55 -4.24
N PHE A 87 -2.27 -4.29 -5.51
CA PHE A 87 -1.59 -3.06 -5.92
C PHE A 87 -2.41 -1.82 -5.54
N ALA A 88 -3.71 -1.82 -5.85
CA ALA A 88 -4.60 -0.72 -5.51
C ALA A 88 -4.68 -0.50 -3.99
N ALA A 89 -4.77 -1.56 -3.20
CA ALA A 89 -4.77 -1.48 -1.74
C ALA A 89 -3.47 -0.86 -1.18
N HIS A 90 -2.31 -1.26 -1.70
CA HIS A 90 -1.03 -0.68 -1.30
C HIS A 90 -0.92 0.81 -1.66
N VAL A 91 -1.31 1.17 -2.89
CA VAL A 91 -1.35 2.59 -3.32
C VAL A 91 -2.25 3.41 -2.42
N LEU A 92 -3.43 2.88 -2.06
CA LEU A 92 -4.36 3.53 -1.15
C LEU A 92 -3.74 3.77 0.22
N ILE A 93 -3.15 2.72 0.84
CA ILE A 93 -2.52 2.80 2.16
C ILE A 93 -1.39 3.84 2.15
N LEU A 94 -0.50 3.80 1.16
CA LEU A 94 0.61 4.75 1.06
C LEU A 94 0.11 6.18 0.85
N THR A 95 -0.94 6.38 0.07
CA THR A 95 -1.55 7.70 -0.13
C THR A 95 -2.13 8.24 1.18
N VAL A 96 -2.82 7.39 1.96
CA VAL A 96 -3.35 7.78 3.28
C VAL A 96 -2.21 8.12 4.25
N LEU A 97 -1.15 7.33 4.30
CA LEU A 97 0.00 7.60 5.17
C LEU A 97 0.71 8.91 4.79
N VAL A 98 0.90 9.17 3.50
CA VAL A 98 1.54 10.42 3.03
C VAL A 98 0.66 11.62 3.30
N THR A 99 -0.66 11.52 3.08
CA THR A 99 -1.58 12.63 3.40
C THR A 99 -1.61 12.90 4.90
N LEU A 100 -1.66 11.89 5.76
CA LEU A 100 -1.62 12.06 7.21
C LEU A 100 -0.30 12.68 7.69
N THR A 101 0.84 12.18 7.22
CA THR A 101 2.16 12.70 7.62
C THR A 101 2.39 14.14 7.14
N THR A 102 1.92 14.49 5.94
CA THR A 102 1.99 15.86 5.44
C THR A 102 1.06 16.80 6.20
N LEU A 103 -0.17 16.37 6.53
CA LEU A 103 -1.10 17.14 7.36
C LEU A 103 -0.51 17.39 8.75
N VAL A 104 -0.07 16.34 9.46
CA VAL A 104 0.54 16.45 10.79
C VAL A 104 1.81 17.31 10.76
N GLY A 105 2.67 17.13 9.75
CA GLY A 105 3.88 17.95 9.58
C GLY A 105 3.57 19.43 9.32
N SER A 106 2.52 19.72 8.54
CA SER A 106 2.09 21.08 8.23
C SER A 106 1.51 21.80 9.46
N ILE A 107 0.76 21.09 10.31
CA ILE A 107 0.21 21.61 11.56
C ILE A 107 1.35 21.91 12.55
N ARG A 108 2.32 21.01 12.69
CA ARG A 108 3.49 21.24 13.57
C ARG A 108 4.35 22.42 13.11
N ARG A 109 4.53 22.63 11.81
CA ARG A 109 5.30 23.78 11.27
C ARG A 109 4.63 25.14 11.48
N LYS A 110 3.30 25.21 11.60
CA LYS A 110 2.59 26.45 11.90
C LYS A 110 2.72 26.92 13.36
N ARG A 111 3.30 26.10 14.24
CA ARG A 111 3.38 26.36 15.69
C ARG A 111 4.74 26.91 16.21
N PRO A 112 5.41 27.86 15.53
CA PRO A 112 6.39 28.70 16.23
C PRO A 112 6.30 30.20 15.87
N SER A 113 5.12 30.83 15.95
CA SER A 113 5.01 32.31 15.88
C SER A 113 4.40 32.97 17.13
N GLU A 114 3.66 32.23 17.95
CA GLU A 114 3.10 32.78 19.19
C GLU A 114 4.18 33.01 20.28
N ALA A 115 5.27 32.23 20.26
CA ALA A 115 6.37 32.40 21.19
C ALA A 115 7.29 33.59 20.87
N ARG A 116 7.24 34.15 19.64
CA ARG A 116 8.05 35.31 19.25
C ARG A 116 7.37 36.64 19.58
N PHE A 117 6.04 36.68 19.50
CA PHE A 117 5.27 37.89 19.81
C PHE A 117 5.19 38.17 21.33
N ALA A 118 5.27 37.13 22.16
CA ALA A 118 5.29 37.27 23.61
C ALA A 118 6.66 37.72 24.18
N MET A 119 7.74 37.65 23.39
CA MET A 119 9.09 38.05 23.84
C MET A 119 9.41 39.53 23.52
N ASP A 120 8.70 40.14 22.56
CA ASP A 120 8.95 41.53 22.14
C ASP A 120 8.20 42.59 22.98
N ILE A 121 7.28 42.20 23.88
CA ILE A 121 6.48 43.16 24.67
C ILE A 121 7.13 43.57 26.01
N GLU A 122 8.20 42.90 26.46
CA GLU A 122 8.76 43.17 27.81
C GLU A 122 10.28 43.39 27.84
N PRO A 123 10.76 44.58 27.41
CA PRO A 123 11.70 45.29 28.28
C PRO A 123 11.56 46.82 28.30
N SER A 124 10.49 47.44 27.76
CA SER A 124 10.39 48.91 27.75
C SER A 124 9.89 49.54 29.06
N ALA A 125 9.62 48.74 30.11
CA ALA A 125 9.10 49.21 31.39
C ALA A 125 10.20 49.40 32.47
N ARG A 126 11.47 49.53 32.07
CA ARG A 126 12.62 49.70 33.00
C ARG A 126 13.30 51.06 32.98
N GLU A 127 12.68 52.06 32.37
CA GLU A 127 13.09 53.45 32.50
C GLU A 127 11.92 54.29 33.00
N LEU A 128 11.73 54.32 34.32
CA LEU A 128 11.09 55.39 35.11
C LEU A 128 11.38 55.14 36.60
#